data_AF-A0A847EFL2-F1
#
_entry.id   AF-A0A847EFL2-F1
#
_cell.length_a   1.000
_cell.length_b   1.000
_cell.length_c   1.000
_cell.angle_alpha   90.00
_cell.angle_beta   90.00
_cell.angle_gamma   90.00
#
_symmetry.space_group_name_H-M   'P 1'
#
loop_
_entity.id
_entity.type
_entity.pdbx_description
1 polymer ?
#
loop_
_entity_poly.entity_id
_entity_poly.type
_entity_poly.pdbx_seq_one_letter_code
_entity_poly.pdbx_strand_id
1 'polypeptide(L)'
;MACRNAFKEAGEDMAKALEILKEQNLYIAEKRKERATKQGLVESYIHGEGRIGAMIEINCETDFVARTDEFKQLAHLVAMQVAAMDPKYISIDDIPEGTELSCTKEEACLLTQACIKDPSVTIQNLVTEAIGKTGENIQISKIARFELGM
;
A
#
# COMPACT_ATOMS: atom_id res chain seq x y z
N MET A 1 -13.42 -16.63 -9.37
CA MET A 1 -14.26 -16.43 -10.58
C MET A 1 -13.96 -15.13 -11.32
N ALA A 2 -13.54 -14.06 -10.63
CA ALA A 2 -13.20 -12.76 -11.21
C ALA A 2 -12.30 -12.84 -12.46
N CYS A 3 -11.15 -13.54 -12.38
CA CYS A 3 -10.23 -13.66 -13.52
C CYS A 3 -10.87 -14.30 -14.76
N ARG A 4 -11.71 -15.32 -14.57
CA ARG A 4 -12.41 -15.99 -15.68
C ARG A 4 -13.45 -15.07 -16.32
N ASN A 5 -14.14 -14.27 -15.52
CA ASN A 5 -15.16 -13.35 -16.01
C ASN A 5 -14.51 -12.17 -16.75
N ALA A 6 -13.46 -11.58 -16.18
CA ALA A 6 -12.69 -10.53 -16.83
C ALA A 6 -12.10 -10.99 -18.16
N PHE A 7 -11.56 -12.22 -18.23
CA PHE A 7 -11.05 -12.79 -19.48
C PHE A 7 -12.13 -12.97 -20.56
N LYS A 8 -13.34 -13.42 -20.17
CA LYS A 8 -14.48 -13.53 -21.09
C LYS A 8 -14.97 -12.17 -21.56
N GLU A 9 -15.07 -11.20 -20.66
CA GLU A 9 -15.50 -9.82 -20.95
C GLU A 9 -14.50 -9.09 -21.85
N ALA A 10 -13.22 -9.40 -21.68
CA ALA A 10 -12.15 -8.92 -22.54
C ALA A 10 -12.13 -9.57 -23.93
N GLY A 11 -12.95 -10.58 -24.20
CA GLY A 11 -12.92 -11.33 -25.46
C GLY A 11 -11.64 -12.15 -25.62
N GLU A 12 -11.16 -12.75 -24.52
CA GLU A 12 -9.91 -13.53 -24.45
C GLU A 12 -8.62 -12.71 -24.66
N ASP A 13 -8.72 -11.39 -24.61
CA ASP A 13 -7.58 -10.48 -24.58
C ASP A 13 -7.03 -10.35 -23.16
N MET A 14 -5.79 -10.81 -22.96
CA MET A 14 -5.12 -10.78 -21.65
C MET A 14 -4.83 -9.36 -21.14
N ALA A 15 -4.46 -8.43 -22.04
CA ALA A 15 -4.14 -7.07 -21.64
C ALA A 15 -5.40 -6.34 -21.18
N LYS A 16 -6.47 -6.47 -21.97
CA LYS A 16 -7.78 -5.89 -21.62
C LYS A 16 -8.39 -6.54 -20.38
N ALA A 17 -8.21 -7.86 -20.19
CA ALA A 17 -8.66 -8.54 -18.98
C ALA A 17 -7.94 -8.00 -17.72
N LEU A 18 -6.65 -7.67 -17.84
CA LEU A 18 -5.89 -7.07 -16.74
C LEU A 18 -6.39 -5.66 -16.42
N GLU A 19 -6.71 -4.85 -17.43
CA GLU A 19 -7.32 -3.52 -17.22
C GLU A 19 -8.67 -3.62 -16.51
N ILE A 20 -9.55 -4.52 -16.94
CA ILE A 20 -10.84 -4.79 -16.28
C ILE A 20 -10.63 -5.16 -14.81
N LEU A 21 -9.66 -6.03 -14.51
CA LEU A 21 -9.36 -6.42 -13.13
C LEU A 21 -8.84 -5.24 -12.29
N LYS A 22 -8.01 -4.35 -12.87
CA LYS A 22 -7.53 -3.15 -12.18
C LYS A 22 -8.68 -2.21 -11.82
N GLU A 23 -9.59 -1.96 -12.77
CA GLU A 23 -10.78 -1.14 -12.53
C GLU A 23 -11.70 -1.76 -11.46
N GLN A 24 -11.90 -3.09 -11.51
CA GLN A 24 -12.68 -3.81 -10.51
C GLN A 24 -12.04 -3.71 -9.12
N ASN A 25 -10.71 -3.84 -9.01
CA ASN A 25 -10.01 -3.73 -7.74
C ASN A 25 -10.16 -2.32 -7.15
N LEU A 26 -10.02 -1.27 -7.98
CA LEU A 26 -10.26 0.12 -7.56
C LEU A 26 -11.69 0.31 -7.05
N TYR A 27 -12.68 -0.22 -7.77
CA TYR A 27 -14.08 -0.16 -7.36
C TYR A 27 -14.35 -0.87 -6.02
N ILE A 28 -13.74 -2.04 -5.82
CA ILE A 28 -13.86 -2.80 -4.56
C ILE A 28 -13.22 -2.03 -3.40
N ALA A 29 -12.04 -1.44 -3.63
CA ALA A 29 -11.34 -0.64 -2.64
C ALA A 29 -12.17 0.59 -2.22
N GLU A 30 -12.72 1.33 -3.19
CA GLU A 30 -13.53 2.52 -2.89
C GLU A 30 -14.79 2.16 -2.09
N LYS A 31 -15.50 1.09 -2.46
CA LYS A 31 -16.67 0.60 -1.72
C LYS A 31 -16.39 0.16 -0.28
N ARG A 32 -15.12 -0.11 0.04
CA ARG A 32 -14.71 -0.66 1.32
C ARG A 32 -13.91 0.31 2.16
N LYS A 33 -13.54 1.48 1.61
CA LYS A 33 -12.71 2.50 2.26
C LYS A 33 -13.23 2.91 3.63
N GLU A 34 -14.54 2.98 3.81
CA GLU A 34 -15.18 3.38 5.08
C GLU A 34 -15.33 2.23 6.09
N ARG A 35 -15.00 0.98 5.71
CA ARG A 35 -15.11 -0.15 6.64
C ARG A 35 -14.04 -0.08 7.70
N ALA A 36 -14.42 -0.37 8.94
CA ALA A 36 -13.50 -0.36 10.07
C ALA A 36 -12.43 -1.45 9.94
N THR A 37 -11.17 -1.05 10.05
CA THR A 37 -9.97 -1.90 9.96
C THR A 37 -9.30 -1.98 11.34
N LYS A 38 -9.84 -2.81 12.23
CA LYS A 38 -9.36 -2.93 13.63
C LYS A 38 -8.34 -4.05 13.85
N GLN A 39 -8.08 -4.87 12.83
CA GLN A 39 -7.07 -5.92 12.85
C GLN A 39 -5.89 -5.51 11.99
N GLY A 40 -4.78 -6.24 12.03
CA GLY A 40 -3.60 -5.89 11.23
C GLY A 40 -2.28 -6.33 11.84
N LEU A 41 -1.21 -5.66 11.41
CA LEU A 41 0.15 -5.89 11.87
C LEU A 41 0.85 -4.56 12.15
N VAL A 42 1.73 -4.58 13.15
CA VAL A 42 2.83 -3.63 13.25
C VAL A 42 4.06 -4.34 12.70
N GLU A 43 4.61 -3.81 11.61
CA GLU A 43 5.78 -4.37 10.93
C GLU A 43 6.96 -3.40 11.07
N SER A 44 8.15 -3.95 11.33
CA SER A 44 9.37 -3.17 11.45
C SER A 44 10.42 -3.66 10.47
N TYR A 45 11.12 -2.73 9.83
CA TYR A 45 12.26 -3.01 8.97
C TYR A 45 13.51 -2.29 9.46
N ILE A 46 14.59 -3.03 9.66
CA ILE A 46 15.89 -2.49 10.09
C ILE A 46 16.89 -2.68 8.95
N HIS A 47 17.58 -1.61 8.58
CA HIS A 47 18.54 -1.58 7.48
C HIS A 47 19.91 -1.07 7.93
N GLY A 48 20.95 -1.45 7.19
CA GLY A 48 22.32 -0.95 7.38
C GLY A 48 22.84 -1.15 8.79
N GLU A 49 22.74 -2.38 9.33
CA GLU A 49 23.24 -2.74 10.67
C GLU A 49 22.62 -1.90 11.81
N GLY A 50 21.38 -1.45 11.65
CA GLY A 50 20.66 -0.66 12.67
C GLY A 50 20.75 0.85 12.48
N ARG A 51 21.36 1.32 11.38
CA ARG A 51 21.43 2.76 11.08
C ARG A 51 20.10 3.38 10.67
N ILE A 52 19.23 2.60 10.02
CA ILE A 52 17.90 3.03 9.61
C ILE A 52 16.88 2.03 10.16
N GLY A 53 15.84 2.53 10.79
CA GLY A 53 14.69 1.74 11.23
C GLY A 53 13.40 2.36 10.73
N ALA A 54 12.51 1.54 10.18
CA ALA A 54 11.15 1.91 9.83
C ALA A 54 10.16 1.03 10.58
N MET A 55 9.02 1.60 10.95
CA MET A 55 7.91 0.91 11.57
C MET A 55 6.62 1.40 10.94
N ILE A 56 5.71 0.47 10.64
CA ILE A 56 4.40 0.80 10.09
C ILE A 56 3.30 0.08 10.86
N GLU A 57 2.13 0.69 10.90
CA GLU A 57 0.88 0.04 11.27
C GLU A 57 0.03 -0.11 10.00
N ILE A 58 -0.24 -1.36 9.61
CA ILE A 58 -1.11 -1.70 8.49
C ILE A 58 -2.29 -2.53 8.99
N ASN A 59 -3.49 -2.08 8.68
CA ASN A 59 -4.72 -2.60 9.21
C ASN A 59 -5.56 -3.31 8.12
N CYS A 60 -6.34 -4.29 8.53
CA CYS A 60 -7.36 -5.01 7.75
C CYS A 60 -8.64 -5.23 8.56
N GLU A 61 -9.68 -5.82 7.96
CA GLU A 61 -10.98 -6.05 8.62
C GLU A 61 -10.88 -7.20 9.63
N THR A 62 -10.16 -8.29 9.31
CA THR A 62 -10.09 -9.50 10.13
C THR A 62 -8.67 -9.97 10.46
N ASP A 63 -8.53 -10.74 11.55
CA ASP A 63 -7.24 -11.31 11.95
C ASP A 63 -6.81 -12.47 11.04
N PHE A 64 -7.74 -13.05 10.27
CA PHE A 64 -7.45 -14.05 9.26
C PHE A 64 -6.59 -13.47 8.14
N VAL A 65 -6.97 -12.31 7.59
CA VAL A 65 -6.16 -11.64 6.55
C VAL A 65 -4.82 -11.18 7.11
N ALA A 66 -4.79 -10.65 8.35
CA ALA A 66 -3.53 -10.24 8.98
C ALA A 66 -2.47 -11.36 9.09
N ARG A 67 -2.90 -12.63 9.06
CA ARG A 67 -2.01 -13.80 9.20
C ARG A 67 -1.58 -14.42 7.87
N THR A 68 -2.11 -13.98 6.73
CA THR A 68 -1.73 -14.51 5.42
C THR A 68 -0.31 -14.07 5.03
N ASP A 69 0.35 -14.86 4.21
CA ASP A 69 1.70 -14.53 3.74
C ASP A 69 1.66 -13.32 2.80
N GLU A 70 0.59 -13.17 2.01
CA GLU A 70 0.40 -12.01 1.14
C GLU A 70 0.32 -10.70 1.94
N PHE A 71 -0.42 -10.68 3.05
CA PHE A 71 -0.55 -9.48 3.88
C PHE A 71 0.77 -9.14 4.60
N LYS A 72 1.46 -10.16 5.14
CA LYS A 72 2.78 -9.98 5.75
C LYS A 72 3.82 -9.49 4.75
N GLN A 73 3.81 -10.01 3.53
CA GLN A 73 4.72 -9.58 2.46
C GLN A 73 4.45 -8.13 2.05
N LEU A 74 3.18 -7.72 1.95
CA LEU A 74 2.83 -6.33 1.71
C LEU A 74 3.33 -5.43 2.85
N ALA A 75 3.05 -5.79 4.11
CA ALA A 75 3.51 -5.04 5.28
C ALA A 75 5.03 -4.85 5.27
N HIS A 76 5.77 -5.94 5.03
CA HIS A 76 7.22 -5.91 4.95
C HIS A 76 7.72 -5.02 3.81
N LEU A 77 7.11 -5.12 2.63
CA LEU A 77 7.45 -4.28 1.47
C LEU A 77 7.23 -2.79 1.78
N VAL A 78 6.11 -2.45 2.41
CA VAL A 78 5.80 -1.06 2.79
C VAL A 78 6.77 -0.57 3.86
N ALA A 79 7.18 -1.40 4.83
CA ALA A 79 8.19 -1.03 5.81
C ALA A 79 9.56 -0.76 5.16
N MET A 80 9.96 -1.58 4.17
CA MET A 80 11.16 -1.33 3.36
C MET A 80 11.05 -0.03 2.57
N GLN A 81 9.88 0.23 1.96
CA GLN A 81 9.61 1.47 1.24
C GLN A 81 9.81 2.69 2.15
N VAL A 82 9.22 2.68 3.34
CA VAL A 82 9.35 3.78 4.31
C VAL A 82 10.81 3.99 4.70
N ALA A 83 11.56 2.91 4.96
CA ALA A 83 12.98 3.03 5.28
C ALA A 83 13.80 3.66 4.16
N ALA A 84 13.51 3.30 2.91
CA ALA A 84 14.26 3.76 1.73
C ALA A 84 13.89 5.18 1.27
N MET A 85 12.61 5.52 1.28
CA MET A 85 12.09 6.72 0.62
C MET A 85 11.73 7.86 1.56
N ASP A 86 11.78 7.65 2.88
CA ASP A 86 11.51 8.67 3.90
C ASP A 86 10.22 9.50 3.66
N PRO A 87 9.06 8.87 3.37
CA PRO A 87 7.80 9.59 3.25
C PRO A 87 7.46 10.30 4.57
N LYS A 88 6.95 11.52 4.45
CA LYS A 88 6.52 12.34 5.60
C LYS A 88 5.04 12.17 5.91
N TYR A 89 4.25 11.80 4.91
CA TYR A 89 2.81 11.63 5.00
C TYR A 89 2.41 10.28 4.39
N ILE A 90 1.24 9.77 4.77
CA ILE A 90 0.70 8.54 4.18
C ILE A 90 0.05 8.87 2.83
N SER A 91 -0.84 9.88 2.83
CA SER A 91 -1.56 10.37 1.66
C SER A 91 -1.41 11.89 1.49
N ILE A 92 -1.80 12.39 0.31
CA ILE A 92 -1.81 13.84 0.03
C ILE A 92 -2.79 14.58 0.96
N ASP A 93 -3.88 13.93 1.36
CA ASP A 93 -4.91 14.50 2.23
C ASP A 93 -4.40 14.71 3.67
N ASP A 94 -3.31 14.02 4.05
CA ASP A 94 -2.70 14.15 5.37
C ASP A 94 -1.75 15.36 5.47
N ILE A 95 -1.48 16.06 4.36
CA ILE A 95 -0.59 17.23 4.32
C ILE A 95 -1.36 18.46 4.85
N PRO A 96 -0.95 19.09 5.97
CA PRO A 96 -1.59 20.29 6.46
C PRO A 96 -1.50 21.45 5.46
N GLU A 97 -2.57 22.24 5.35
CA GLU A 97 -2.60 23.42 4.49
C GLU A 97 -1.47 24.40 4.85
N GLY A 98 -0.78 24.93 3.83
CA GLY A 98 0.34 25.85 4.01
C GLY A 98 1.67 25.19 4.40
N THR A 99 1.76 23.85 4.45
CA THR A 99 3.02 23.15 4.66
C THR A 99 3.97 23.39 3.48
N GLU A 100 5.15 23.94 3.78
CA GLU A 100 6.26 24.00 2.82
C GLU A 100 6.96 22.63 2.78
N LEU A 101 6.97 22.00 1.60
CA LEU A 101 7.65 20.74 1.37
C LEU A 101 8.98 20.99 0.64
N SER A 102 10.02 20.27 1.05
CA SER A 102 11.32 20.27 0.36
C SER A 102 11.30 19.48 -0.95
N CYS A 103 10.27 18.68 -1.19
CA CYS A 103 10.10 17.81 -2.35
C CYS A 103 8.67 17.93 -2.91
N THR A 104 8.37 17.20 -3.99
CA THR A 104 7.01 17.14 -4.54
C THR A 104 6.05 16.46 -3.57
N LYS A 105 4.74 16.75 -3.68
CA LYS A 105 3.72 16.11 -2.84
C LYS A 105 3.72 14.59 -3.03
N GLU A 106 3.98 14.16 -4.26
CA GLU A 106 4.02 12.77 -4.68
C GLU A 106 5.20 12.01 -4.05
N GLU A 107 6.34 12.68 -3.88
CA GLU A 107 7.51 12.13 -3.17
C GLU A 107 7.31 12.16 -1.65
N ALA A 108 6.62 13.17 -1.12
CA ALA A 108 6.39 13.30 0.32
C ALA A 108 5.39 12.25 0.86
N CYS A 109 4.50 11.71 0.02
CA CYS A 109 3.43 10.82 0.43
C CYS A 109 3.69 9.37 0.06
N LEU A 110 3.61 8.45 1.04
CA LEU A 110 3.86 7.03 0.84
C LEU A 110 3.02 6.40 -0.28
N LEU A 111 1.70 6.67 -0.30
CA LEU A 111 0.77 6.01 -1.22
C LEU A 111 1.04 6.36 -2.69
N THR A 112 1.56 7.56 -2.97
CA THR A 112 1.85 8.05 -4.32
C THR A 112 3.23 7.66 -4.82
N GLN A 113 4.13 7.26 -3.93
CA GLN A 113 5.47 6.84 -4.32
C GLN A 113 5.45 5.58 -5.19
N ALA A 114 6.37 5.54 -6.15
CA ALA A 114 6.71 4.33 -6.89
C ALA A 114 7.35 3.30 -5.95
N CYS A 115 7.01 2.03 -6.14
CA CYS A 115 7.53 0.93 -5.31
C CYS A 115 9.03 0.73 -5.59
N ILE A 116 9.84 0.65 -4.53
CA ILE A 116 11.29 0.40 -4.65
C ILE A 116 11.64 -0.93 -5.32
N LYS A 117 10.74 -1.92 -5.32
CA LYS A 117 10.95 -3.23 -5.98
C LYS A 117 10.48 -3.23 -7.43
N ASP A 118 9.52 -2.37 -7.77
CA ASP A 118 8.97 -2.24 -9.13
C ASP A 118 8.46 -0.80 -9.34
N PRO A 119 9.26 0.07 -9.97
CA PRO A 119 8.87 1.46 -10.18
C PRO A 119 7.66 1.66 -11.09
N SER A 120 7.18 0.63 -11.78
CA SER A 120 5.99 0.72 -12.65
C SER A 120 4.67 0.77 -11.88
N VAL A 121 4.70 0.49 -10.57
CA VAL A 121 3.53 0.47 -9.69
C VAL A 121 3.77 1.31 -8.44
N THR A 122 2.72 2.01 -7.99
CA THR A 122 2.74 2.78 -6.75
C THR A 122 2.35 1.92 -5.55
N ILE A 123 2.65 2.40 -4.35
CA ILE A 123 2.21 1.74 -3.11
C ILE A 123 0.68 1.68 -3.02
N GLN A 124 -0.02 2.74 -3.44
CA GLN A 124 -1.48 2.73 -3.54
C GLN A 124 -1.99 1.58 -4.40
N ASN A 125 -1.38 1.33 -5.55
CA ASN A 125 -1.81 0.26 -6.45
C ASN A 125 -1.61 -1.12 -5.81
N LEU A 126 -0.51 -1.33 -5.10
CA LEU A 126 -0.25 -2.58 -4.37
C LEU A 126 -1.27 -2.82 -3.25
N VAL A 127 -1.62 -1.78 -2.50
CA VAL A 127 -2.65 -1.85 -1.46
C VAL A 127 -4.02 -2.17 -2.09
N THR A 128 -4.40 -1.45 -3.16
CA THR A 128 -5.64 -1.70 -3.90
C THR A 128 -5.71 -3.13 -4.47
N GLU A 129 -4.61 -3.64 -5.01
CA GLU A 129 -4.53 -5.02 -5.51
C GLU A 129 -4.71 -6.03 -4.36
N ALA A 130 -4.09 -5.79 -3.21
CA ALA A 130 -4.29 -6.62 -2.03
C ALA A 130 -5.74 -6.60 -1.53
N ILE A 131 -6.41 -5.44 -1.56
CA ILE A 131 -7.84 -5.32 -1.27
C ILE A 131 -8.68 -6.14 -2.26
N GLY A 132 -8.38 -6.07 -3.56
CA GLY A 132 -9.07 -6.85 -4.59
C GLY A 132 -8.92 -8.36 -4.41
N LYS A 133 -7.73 -8.82 -3.99
CA LYS A 133 -7.44 -10.23 -3.74
C LYS A 133 -8.05 -10.78 -2.46
N THR A 134 -7.93 -10.02 -1.37
CA THR A 134 -8.43 -10.43 -0.04
C THR A 134 -9.94 -10.20 0.11
N GLY A 135 -10.48 -9.22 -0.61
CA GLY A 135 -11.84 -8.77 -0.41
C GLY A 135 -12.05 -8.11 0.95
N GLU A 136 -11.02 -7.51 1.54
CA GLU A 136 -11.10 -6.71 2.77
C GLU A 136 -10.53 -5.31 2.54
N ASN A 137 -11.02 -4.31 3.29
CA ASN A 137 -10.38 -3.02 3.39
C ASN A 137 -8.98 -3.18 4.00
N ILE A 138 -7.98 -2.52 3.40
CA ILE A 138 -6.60 -2.49 3.90
C ILE A 138 -6.15 -1.04 3.93
N GLN A 139 -5.61 -0.61 5.07
CA GLN A 139 -5.18 0.78 5.28
C GLN A 139 -3.85 0.81 6.00
N ILE A 140 -2.97 1.72 5.59
CA ILE A 140 -1.77 2.06 6.36
C ILE A 140 -2.18 3.23 7.27
N SER A 141 -2.12 3.06 8.58
CA SER A 141 -2.60 4.06 9.53
C SER A 141 -1.49 4.87 10.18
N LYS A 142 -0.29 4.29 10.31
CA LYS A 142 0.87 4.97 10.88
C LYS A 142 2.15 4.51 10.22
N ILE A 143 3.09 5.44 10.14
CA ILE A 143 4.47 5.18 9.74
C ILE A 143 5.41 5.95 10.67
N ALA A 144 6.59 5.38 10.91
CA ALA A 144 7.68 6.02 11.61
C ALA A 144 8.99 5.58 10.96
N ARG A 145 9.92 6.52 10.82
CA ARG A 145 11.25 6.26 10.31
C ARG A 145 12.26 6.96 11.21
N PHE A 146 13.32 6.25 11.53
CA PHE A 146 14.47 6.73 12.28
C PHE A 146 15.72 6.48 11.47
N GLU A 147 16.63 7.45 11.48
CA GLU A 147 17.94 7.33 10.87
C GLU A 147 18.97 7.96 11.79
N LEU A 148 20.08 7.25 11.99
CA LEU A 148 21.14 7.70 12.87
C LEU A 148 21.83 8.94 12.31
N GLY A 149 21.75 10.05 13.04
CA GLY A 149 22.49 11.29 12.74
C GLY A 149 21.77 12.27 11.80
N MET A 150 20.46 12.08 11.57
CA MET A 150 19.59 13.10 10.98
C MET A 150 18.76 13.82 12.04
#